data_AF-W5SPW6-F1
#
_entry.id   AF-W5SPW6-F1
#
_cell.length_a   1.000
_cell.length_b   1.000
_cell.length_c   1.000
_cell.angle_alpha   90.00
_cell.angle_beta   90.00
_cell.angle_gamma   90.00
#
_symmetry.space_group_name_H-M   'P 1'
#
loop_
_entity.id
_entity.type
_entity.pdbx_description
1 polymer ?
#
loop_
_entity_poly.entity_id
_entity_poly.type
_entity_poly.pdbx_seq_one_letter_code
_entity_poly.pdbx_strand_id
1 'polypeptide(L)'
;MKQVLISMLFFVCVVVSFAQSDDKVSSDAVVIGGGNIDNKMLLYKANKKDVLAPFLLNFFFGFGIGSFVQGDITGGLLVLGSEILGLGLVVSGMCLRSPGTPLGFSLISLGGITLFATRIAEMVIPFTYASSYNKKLQEKLGVVLGGFKPQFEANFNENAGLSFEIAFTKKY
;
A
#
# COMPACT_ATOMS: atom_id res chain seq x y z
N MET A 1 13.45 13.59 -16.45
CA MET A 1 12.42 13.68 -15.38
C MET A 1 11.18 12.86 -15.67
N LYS A 2 10.51 13.00 -16.84
CA LYS A 2 9.28 12.23 -17.16
C LYS A 2 9.43 10.71 -17.05
N GLN A 3 10.53 10.13 -17.57
CA GLN A 3 10.78 8.68 -17.52
C GLN A 3 10.97 8.14 -16.10
N VAL A 4 11.72 8.86 -15.24
CA VAL A 4 11.92 8.48 -13.83
C VAL A 4 10.59 8.48 -13.06
N LEU A 5 9.74 9.47 -13.34
CA LEU A 5 8.43 9.61 -12.70
C LEU A 5 7.47 8.49 -13.11
N ILE A 6 7.50 8.06 -14.39
CA ILE A 6 6.74 6.91 -14.90
C ILE A 6 7.20 5.62 -14.22
N SER A 7 8.51 5.38 -14.11
CA SER A 7 9.04 4.18 -13.43
C SER A 7 8.69 4.16 -11.94
N MET A 8 8.74 5.32 -11.26
CA MET A 8 8.34 5.43 -9.85
C MET A 8 6.85 5.15 -9.68
N LEU A 9 5.99 5.68 -10.56
CA LEU A 9 4.56 5.41 -10.55
C LEU A 9 4.26 3.92 -10.78
N PHE A 10 4.93 3.30 -11.74
CA PHE A 10 4.78 1.87 -12.01
C PHE A 10 5.17 1.02 -10.79
N PHE A 11 6.30 1.35 -10.15
CA PHE A 11 6.74 0.69 -8.93
C PHE A 11 5.71 0.83 -7.80
N VAL A 12 5.19 2.04 -7.57
CA VAL A 12 4.13 2.29 -6.60
C VAL A 12 2.87 1.47 -6.92
N CYS A 13 2.45 1.39 -8.18
CA CYS A 13 1.29 0.58 -8.58
C CYS A 13 1.47 -0.93 -8.29
N VAL A 14 2.66 -1.47 -8.54
CA VAL A 14 2.98 -2.87 -8.23
C VAL A 14 2.89 -3.11 -6.72
N VAL A 15 3.54 -2.26 -5.92
CA VAL A 15 3.49 -2.34 -4.44
C VAL A 15 2.07 -2.21 -3.92
N VAL A 16 1.30 -1.28 -4.48
CA VAL A 16 -0.11 -1.05 -4.12
C VAL A 16 -0.96 -2.30 -4.33
N SER A 17 -0.68 -3.08 -5.38
CA SER A 17 -1.41 -4.31 -5.67
C SER A 17 -1.25 -5.35 -4.55
N PHE A 18 -0.07 -5.45 -3.95
CA PHE A 18 0.19 -6.37 -2.83
C PHE A 18 -0.37 -5.90 -1.49
N ALA A 19 -0.55 -4.59 -1.32
CA ALA A 19 -1.17 -4.01 -0.12
C ALA A 19 -2.71 -4.05 -0.16
N GLN A 20 -3.33 -4.58 -1.22
CA GLN A 20 -4.77 -4.72 -1.27
C GLN A 20 -5.20 -5.83 -0.32
N SER A 21 -5.78 -5.41 0.82
CA SER A 21 -6.36 -6.31 1.82
C SER A 21 -7.45 -7.20 1.20
N ASP A 22 -7.24 -8.51 1.17
CA ASP A 22 -8.29 -9.53 0.89
C ASP A 22 -9.04 -9.95 2.16
N ASP A 23 -8.73 -9.32 3.30
CA ASP A 23 -9.34 -9.65 4.57
C ASP A 23 -10.85 -9.53 4.46
N LYS A 24 -11.52 -10.64 4.76
CA LYS A 24 -12.95 -10.66 4.97
C LYS A 24 -13.21 -9.81 6.21
N VAL A 25 -13.58 -8.55 6.01
CA VAL A 25 -14.22 -7.72 7.03
C VAL A 25 -15.25 -8.61 7.72
N SER A 26 -15.06 -8.83 9.01
CA SER A 26 -15.75 -9.86 9.78
C SER A 26 -17.25 -9.70 9.60
N SER A 27 -17.90 -10.80 9.21
CA SER A 27 -19.35 -10.83 9.01
C SER A 27 -20.12 -10.42 10.27
N ASP A 28 -19.51 -10.60 11.45
CA ASP A 28 -20.07 -10.18 12.74
C ASP A 28 -20.29 -8.66 12.82
N ALA A 29 -19.41 -7.84 12.21
CA ALA A 29 -19.61 -6.39 12.16
C ALA A 29 -20.81 -6.00 11.26
N VAL A 30 -21.14 -6.83 10.27
CA VAL A 30 -22.26 -6.59 9.33
C VAL A 30 -23.58 -7.12 9.91
N VAL A 31 -23.56 -8.27 10.60
CA VAL A 31 -24.74 -8.88 11.24
C VAL A 31 -25.25 -8.01 12.39
N ILE A 32 -24.36 -7.39 13.18
CA ILE A 32 -24.74 -6.43 14.23
C ILE A 32 -25.19 -5.08 13.63
N GLY A 33 -24.72 -4.76 12.42
CA GLY A 33 -25.06 -3.54 11.67
C GLY A 33 -26.47 -3.50 11.08
N GLY A 34 -27.32 -4.52 11.29
CA GLY A 34 -28.72 -4.53 10.85
C GLY A 34 -29.64 -3.48 11.53
N GLY A 35 -29.10 -2.65 12.43
CA GLY A 35 -29.82 -1.56 13.11
C GLY A 35 -29.60 -0.16 12.53
N ASN A 36 -30.17 0.84 13.22
CA ASN A 36 -30.15 2.28 12.91
C ASN A 36 -28.78 2.82 12.43
N ILE A 37 -28.78 3.86 11.58
CA ILE A 37 -27.60 4.44 10.90
C ILE A 37 -26.47 4.80 11.89
N ASP A 38 -26.84 5.24 13.09
CA ASP A 38 -25.90 5.59 14.16
C ASP A 38 -25.04 4.40 14.60
N ASN A 39 -25.62 3.19 14.67
CA ASN A 39 -24.91 1.98 15.06
C ASN A 39 -23.89 1.56 14.00
N LYS A 40 -24.24 1.74 12.71
CA LYS A 40 -23.33 1.47 11.59
C LYS A 40 -22.14 2.43 11.57
N MET A 41 -22.37 3.70 11.89
CA MET A 41 -21.30 4.70 12.01
C MET A 41 -20.36 4.42 13.19
N LEU A 42 -20.91 4.00 14.34
CA LEU A 42 -20.11 3.58 15.50
C LEU A 42 -19.26 2.35 15.18
N LEU A 43 -19.84 1.35 14.52
CA LEU A 43 -19.11 0.16 14.06
C LEU A 43 -17.98 0.51 13.08
N TYR A 44 -18.23 1.44 12.14
CA TYR A 44 -17.19 1.94 11.25
C TYR A 44 -16.05 2.60 12.04
N LYS A 45 -16.38 3.51 12.97
CA LYS A 45 -15.37 4.24 13.74
C LYS A 45 -14.54 3.33 14.64
N ALA A 46 -15.13 2.27 15.16
CA ALA A 46 -14.44 1.27 16.00
C ALA A 46 -13.52 0.35 15.20
N ASN A 47 -13.89 0.00 13.95
CA ASN A 47 -13.16 -0.99 13.16
C ASN A 47 -12.27 -0.39 12.05
N LYS A 48 -12.35 0.91 11.78
CA LYS A 48 -11.48 1.55 10.80
C LYS A 48 -10.01 1.34 11.18
N LYS A 49 -9.17 1.15 10.16
CA LYS A 49 -7.73 1.05 10.35
C LYS A 49 -7.11 2.44 10.37
N ASP A 50 -6.27 2.67 11.36
CA ASP A 50 -5.41 3.86 11.44
C ASP A 50 -4.16 3.64 10.58
N VAL A 51 -3.69 4.70 9.95
CA VAL A 51 -2.53 4.72 9.06
C VAL A 51 -1.28 5.20 9.76
N LEU A 52 -1.43 6.09 10.75
CA LEU A 52 -0.32 6.83 11.34
C LEU A 52 0.62 5.92 12.13
N ALA A 53 0.07 5.10 13.03
CA ALA A 53 0.88 4.18 13.82
C ALA A 53 1.62 3.14 12.96
N PRO A 54 0.96 2.43 12.02
CA PRO A 54 1.64 1.51 11.10
C PRO A 54 2.72 2.19 10.24
N PHE A 55 2.44 3.39 9.72
CA PHE A 55 3.42 4.16 8.94
C PHE A 55 4.65 4.52 9.77
N LEU A 56 4.47 5.05 10.99
CA LEU A 56 5.59 5.42 11.86
C LEU A 56 6.41 4.19 12.26
N LEU A 57 5.76 3.06 12.49
CA LEU A 57 6.43 1.82 12.85
C LEU A 57 7.33 1.32 11.71
N ASN A 58 6.82 1.33 10.48
CA ASN A 58 7.64 1.06 9.30
C ASN A 58 8.76 2.10 9.13
N PHE A 59 8.47 3.38 9.29
CA PHE A 59 9.46 4.45 9.11
C PHE A 59 10.65 4.33 10.08
N PHE A 60 10.40 4.07 11.37
CA PHE A 60 11.47 3.98 12.37
C PHE A 60 12.16 2.61 12.41
N PHE A 61 11.40 1.52 12.34
CA PHE A 61 11.95 0.17 12.57
C PHE A 61 12.19 -0.61 11.27
N GLY A 62 11.35 -0.42 10.25
CA GLY A 62 11.40 -1.18 9.00
C GLY A 62 10.86 -2.61 9.13
N PHE A 63 11.32 -3.51 8.26
CA PHE A 63 10.96 -4.92 8.19
C PHE A 63 9.47 -5.21 8.06
N GLY A 64 8.67 -4.25 7.58
CA GLY A 64 7.23 -4.39 7.40
C GLY A 64 6.44 -4.56 8.70
N ILE A 65 7.02 -4.22 9.86
CA ILE A 65 6.39 -4.40 11.19
C ILE A 65 5.06 -3.62 11.27
N GLY A 66 5.03 -2.41 10.72
CA GLY A 66 3.82 -1.60 10.59
C GLY A 66 2.69 -2.34 9.87
N SER A 67 3.03 -3.03 8.77
CA SER A 67 2.09 -3.84 8.01
C SER A 67 1.52 -4.99 8.85
N PHE A 68 2.36 -5.70 9.61
CA PHE A 68 1.86 -6.74 10.53
C PHE A 68 0.96 -6.20 11.64
N VAL A 69 1.30 -5.04 12.22
CA VAL A 69 0.50 -4.43 13.30
C VAL A 69 -0.88 -3.96 12.82
N GLN A 70 -1.00 -3.46 11.59
CA GLN A 70 -2.31 -3.11 11.01
C GLN A 70 -3.12 -4.33 10.55
N GLY A 71 -2.51 -5.52 10.48
CA GLY A 71 -3.11 -6.76 10.00
C GLY A 71 -2.86 -7.04 8.51
N ASP A 72 -1.99 -6.29 7.85
CA ASP A 72 -1.55 -6.55 6.48
C ASP A 72 -0.40 -7.57 6.44
N ILE A 73 -0.76 -8.85 6.48
CA ILE A 73 0.20 -9.95 6.50
C ILE A 73 0.94 -10.07 5.16
N THR A 74 0.24 -9.89 4.04
CA THR A 74 0.81 -10.00 2.70
C THR A 74 1.82 -8.89 2.44
N GLY A 75 1.46 -7.63 2.72
CA GLY A 75 2.36 -6.49 2.59
C GLY A 75 3.54 -6.60 3.55
N GLY A 76 3.32 -7.05 4.78
CA GLY A 76 4.38 -7.29 5.77
C GLY A 76 5.38 -8.35 5.31
N LEU A 77 4.90 -9.50 4.83
CA LEU A 77 5.77 -10.59 4.37
C LEU A 77 6.55 -10.21 3.11
N LEU A 78 5.93 -9.50 2.18
CA LEU A 78 6.59 -9.02 0.96
C LEU A 78 7.76 -8.09 1.27
N VAL A 79 7.55 -7.14 2.19
CA VAL A 79 8.62 -6.24 2.65
C VAL A 79 9.71 -7.03 3.34
N LEU A 80 9.36 -7.83 4.35
CA LEU A 80 10.32 -8.60 5.13
C LEU A 80 11.18 -9.51 4.25
N GLY A 81 10.55 -10.26 3.34
CA GLY A 81 11.25 -11.14 2.41
C GLY A 81 12.18 -10.38 1.46
N SER A 82 11.73 -9.23 0.96
CA SER A 82 12.53 -8.39 0.08
C SER A 82 13.73 -7.75 0.79
N GLU A 83 13.59 -7.38 2.07
CA GLU A 83 14.71 -6.86 2.87
C GLU A 83 15.74 -7.93 3.20
N ILE A 84 15.29 -9.15 3.57
CA ILE A 84 16.19 -10.29 3.76
C ILE A 84 16.95 -10.61 2.45
N LEU A 85 16.25 -10.61 1.32
CA LEU A 85 16.85 -10.81 0.00
C LEU A 85 17.88 -9.71 -0.31
N GLY A 86 17.51 -8.44 -0.10
CA GLY A 86 18.37 -7.29 -0.34
C GLY A 86 19.65 -7.32 0.49
N LEU A 87 19.54 -7.58 1.79
CA LEU A 87 20.68 -7.77 2.68
C LEU A 87 21.54 -8.98 2.25
N GLY A 88 20.90 -10.10 1.91
CA GLY A 88 21.59 -11.30 1.42
C GLY A 88 22.40 -11.02 0.16
N LEU A 89 21.85 -10.25 -0.79
CA LEU A 89 22.55 -9.84 -2.01
C LEU A 89 23.74 -8.92 -1.72
N VAL A 90 23.58 -7.94 -0.80
CA VAL A 90 24.68 -7.05 -0.41
C VAL A 90 25.81 -7.85 0.25
N VAL A 91 25.50 -8.67 1.25
CA VAL A 91 26.49 -9.49 1.96
C VAL A 91 27.18 -10.47 1.01
N SER A 92 26.42 -11.16 0.15
CA SER A 92 26.98 -12.08 -0.83
C SER A 92 27.89 -11.36 -1.83
N GLY A 93 27.48 -10.18 -2.30
CA GLY A 93 28.29 -9.37 -3.20
C GLY A 93 29.58 -8.85 -2.55
N MET A 94 29.56 -8.56 -1.24
CA MET A 94 30.78 -8.24 -0.48
C MET A 94 31.74 -9.43 -0.37
N CYS A 95 31.21 -10.63 -0.09
CA CYS A 95 32.02 -11.86 -0.01
C CYS A 95 32.61 -12.28 -1.36
N LEU A 96 31.86 -12.09 -2.45
CA LEU A 96 32.26 -12.44 -3.82
C LEU A 96 33.05 -11.33 -4.53
N ARG A 97 33.43 -10.27 -3.80
CA ARG A 97 34.18 -9.15 -4.35
C ARG A 97 35.62 -9.58 -4.69
N SER A 98 35.84 -9.90 -5.95
CA SER A 98 37.16 -10.26 -6.49
C SER A 98 37.64 -9.22 -7.52
N PRO A 99 38.93 -8.84 -7.50
CA PRO A 99 39.52 -8.03 -8.57
C PRO A 99 39.36 -8.76 -9.92
N GLY A 100 38.70 -8.11 -10.89
CA GLY A 100 38.53 -8.63 -12.25
C GLY A 100 37.14 -9.21 -12.57
N THR A 101 36.26 -9.40 -11.59
CA THR A 101 34.89 -9.90 -11.82
C THR A 101 33.85 -8.85 -11.39
N PRO A 102 32.96 -8.38 -12.29
CA PRO A 102 31.96 -7.37 -11.94
C PRO A 102 30.84 -7.90 -11.03
N LEU A 103 30.75 -9.22 -10.85
CA LEU A 103 29.67 -9.91 -10.13
C LEU A 103 29.44 -9.37 -8.70
N GLY A 104 30.51 -9.16 -7.92
CA GLY A 104 30.39 -8.66 -6.55
C GLY A 104 29.76 -7.26 -6.51
N PHE A 105 30.17 -6.37 -7.41
CA PHE A 105 29.58 -5.03 -7.53
C PHE A 105 28.14 -5.08 -8.01
N SER A 106 27.82 -5.95 -8.98
CA SER A 106 26.45 -6.12 -9.46
C SER A 106 25.52 -6.59 -8.34
N LEU A 107 25.93 -7.56 -7.52
CA LEU A 107 25.13 -8.06 -6.39
C LEU A 107 24.94 -7.01 -5.30
N ILE A 108 26.00 -6.26 -4.96
CA ILE A 108 25.90 -5.13 -4.02
C ILE A 108 24.92 -4.08 -4.55
N SER A 109 25.04 -3.70 -5.81
CA SER A 109 24.17 -2.69 -6.42
C SER A 109 22.71 -3.14 -6.47
N LEU A 110 22.46 -4.39 -6.85
CA LEU A 110 21.12 -4.95 -6.91
C LEU A 110 20.50 -5.05 -5.52
N GLY A 111 21.25 -5.54 -4.53
CA GLY A 111 20.81 -5.58 -3.14
C GLY A 111 20.49 -4.18 -2.59
N GLY A 112 21.34 -3.19 -2.88
CA GLY A 112 21.11 -1.79 -2.49
C GLY A 112 19.87 -1.18 -3.13
N ILE A 113 19.62 -1.44 -4.42
CA ILE A 113 18.40 -1.00 -5.10
C ILE A 113 17.17 -1.67 -4.48
N THR A 114 17.24 -2.98 -4.18
CA THR A 114 16.15 -3.71 -3.51
C THR A 114 15.83 -3.09 -2.16
N LEU A 115 16.83 -2.83 -1.31
CA LEU A 115 16.63 -2.21 0.01
C LEU A 115 16.07 -0.79 -0.08
N PHE A 116 16.48 -0.02 -1.07
CA PHE A 116 15.92 1.31 -1.29
C PHE A 116 14.45 1.24 -1.74
N ALA A 117 14.14 0.31 -2.66
CA ALA A 117 12.80 0.09 -3.16
C ALA A 117 11.84 -0.38 -2.06
N THR A 118 12.27 -1.32 -1.20
CA THR A 118 11.49 -1.76 -0.04
C THR A 118 11.22 -0.61 0.92
N ARG A 119 12.17 0.31 1.09
CA ARG A 119 11.99 1.46 1.97
C ARG A 119 10.89 2.42 1.52
N ILE A 120 10.75 2.60 0.21
CA ILE A 120 9.62 3.35 -0.35
C ILE A 120 8.32 2.56 -0.17
N ALA A 121 8.35 1.25 -0.45
CA ALA A 121 7.18 0.40 -0.33
C ALA A 121 6.60 0.41 1.09
N GLU A 122 7.44 0.33 2.11
CA GLU A 122 7.08 0.41 3.52
C GLU A 122 6.33 1.68 3.93
N MET A 123 6.64 2.80 3.28
CA MET A 123 5.94 4.06 3.52
C MET A 123 4.55 4.07 2.86
N VAL A 124 4.39 3.41 1.71
CA VAL A 124 3.15 3.47 0.90
C VAL A 124 2.13 2.38 1.28
N ILE A 125 2.61 1.20 1.67
CA ILE A 125 1.77 0.04 1.99
C ILE A 125 0.72 0.35 3.08
N PRO A 126 1.06 0.99 4.22
CA PRO A 126 0.10 1.34 5.27
C PRO A 126 -1.10 2.16 4.80
N PHE A 127 -0.85 3.18 3.97
CA PHE A 127 -1.90 4.04 3.42
C PHE A 127 -2.83 3.27 2.49
N THR A 128 -2.22 2.45 1.63
CA THR A 128 -2.95 1.66 0.63
C THR A 128 -3.84 0.63 1.30
N TYR A 129 -3.29 -0.11 2.27
CA TYR A 129 -3.99 -1.14 3.01
C TYR A 129 -5.19 -0.57 3.77
N ALA A 130 -4.96 0.48 4.58
CA ALA A 130 -6.03 1.11 5.34
C ALA A 130 -7.11 1.72 4.45
N SER A 131 -6.74 2.34 3.33
CA SER A 131 -7.70 2.90 2.36
C SER A 131 -8.58 1.81 1.76
N SER A 132 -7.97 0.71 1.29
CA SER A 132 -8.70 -0.44 0.73
C SER A 132 -9.62 -1.08 1.78
N TYR A 133 -9.11 -1.34 2.97
CA TYR A 133 -9.88 -1.94 4.07
C TYR A 133 -11.05 -1.05 4.50
N ASN A 134 -10.81 0.24 4.74
CA ASN A 134 -11.84 1.18 5.18
C ASN A 134 -12.93 1.36 4.12
N LYS A 135 -12.58 1.33 2.82
CA LYS A 135 -13.55 1.35 1.72
C LYS A 135 -14.42 0.08 1.70
N LYS A 136 -13.83 -1.11 1.84
CA LYS A 136 -14.58 -2.37 1.94
C LYS A 136 -15.49 -2.40 3.17
N LEU A 137 -15.02 -1.84 4.29
CA LEU A 137 -15.82 -1.70 5.52
C LEU A 137 -17.03 -0.78 5.33
N GLN A 138 -16.85 0.36 4.67
CA GLN A 138 -17.94 1.29 4.31
C GLN A 138 -18.99 0.62 3.41
N GLU A 139 -18.53 -0.07 2.37
CA GLU A 139 -19.40 -0.77 1.41
C GLU A 139 -20.24 -1.84 2.11
N LYS A 140 -19.62 -2.64 2.98
CA LYS A 140 -20.33 -3.68 3.74
C LYS A 140 -21.30 -3.16 4.79
N LEU A 141 -21.00 -2.01 5.40
CA LEU A 141 -21.90 -1.37 6.37
C LEU A 141 -23.01 -0.56 5.68
N GLY A 142 -22.92 -0.34 4.36
CA GLY A 142 -23.82 0.54 3.63
C GLY A 142 -23.71 2.00 4.07
N VAL A 143 -22.56 2.41 4.61
CA VAL A 143 -22.29 3.78 5.07
C VAL A 143 -21.43 4.47 4.02
N VAL A 144 -22.00 5.44 3.31
CA VAL A 144 -21.24 6.27 2.37
C VAL A 144 -20.70 7.47 3.13
N LEU A 145 -19.50 7.34 3.70
CA LEU A 145 -18.78 8.49 4.24
C LEU A 145 -18.30 9.33 3.06
N GLY A 146 -18.65 10.62 3.05
CA GLY A 146 -18.23 11.54 2.02
C GLY A 146 -16.71 11.48 1.83
N GLY A 147 -16.28 11.17 0.62
CA GLY A 147 -14.89 10.93 0.28
C GLY A 147 -14.64 11.21 -1.19
N PHE A 148 -13.38 11.50 -1.50
CA PHE A 148 -12.95 11.81 -2.86
C PHE A 148 -13.11 10.57 -3.75
N LYS A 149 -14.07 10.61 -4.67
CA LYS A 149 -14.08 9.72 -5.84
C LYS A 149 -13.48 10.50 -7.01
N PRO A 150 -12.18 10.35 -7.31
CA PRO A 150 -11.67 10.83 -8.58
C PRO A 150 -12.34 10.03 -9.69
N GLN A 151 -13.11 10.69 -10.55
CA GLN A 151 -13.64 10.08 -11.75
C GLN A 151 -12.64 10.35 -12.88
N PHE A 152 -12.08 9.27 -13.40
CA PHE A 152 -11.20 9.31 -14.57
C PHE A 152 -12.05 8.97 -15.79
N GLU A 153 -12.57 10.01 -16.46
CA GLU A 153 -13.14 9.86 -17.79
C GLU A 153 -12.02 10.02 -18.82
N ALA A 154 -11.70 8.93 -19.51
CA ALA A 154 -10.84 8.97 -20.69
C ALA A 154 -11.72 9.15 -21.92
N ASN A 155 -11.77 10.37 -22.46
CA ASN A 155 -12.46 10.65 -23.71
C ASN A 155 -11.50 10.42 -24.89
N PHE A 156 -11.77 9.39 -25.70
CA PHE A 156 -10.97 9.01 -26.86
C PHE A 156 -11.56 9.53 -28.19
N ASN A 157 -12.24 10.69 -28.17
CA ASN A 157 -12.57 11.42 -29.39
C ASN A 157 -11.39 12.33 -29.81
N GLU A 158 -11.38 12.83 -31.06
CA GLU A 158 -10.29 13.52 -31.78
C GLU A 158 -9.47 14.57 -31.01
N ASN A 159 -9.97 15.08 -29.88
CA ASN A 159 -9.18 15.81 -28.89
C ASN A 159 -8.89 14.92 -27.68
N ALA A 160 -7.81 14.14 -27.74
CA ALA A 160 -7.31 13.33 -26.64
C ALA A 160 -6.97 14.20 -25.42
N GLY A 161 -7.93 14.33 -24.51
CA GLY A 161 -7.81 15.07 -23.26
C GLY A 161 -8.15 14.18 -22.07
N LEU A 162 -7.24 14.15 -21.10
CA LEU A 162 -7.48 13.51 -19.80
C LEU A 162 -8.20 14.52 -18.91
N SER A 163 -9.52 14.39 -18.76
CA SER A 163 -10.32 15.24 -17.86
C SER A 163 -10.28 14.67 -16.45
N PHE A 164 -9.81 15.47 -15.49
CA PHE A 164 -9.83 15.14 -14.07
C PHE A 164 -11.00 15.88 -13.42
N GLU A 165 -12.06 15.16 -13.03
CA GLU A 165 -13.18 15.74 -12.32
C GLU A 165 -13.18 15.29 -10.85
N ILE A 166 -13.27 16.26 -9.95
CA ILE A 166 -13.29 16.05 -8.51
C ILE A 166 -14.74 16.13 -8.03
N ALA A 167 -15.38 14.98 -7.87
CA ALA A 167 -16.75 14.91 -7.36
C ALA A 167 -16.75 14.69 -5.83
N PHE A 168 -17.29 15.66 -5.09
CA PHE A 168 -17.62 15.47 -3.67
C PHE A 168 -18.99 14.81 -3.55
N THR A 169 -19.03 13.51 -3.29
CA THR A 169 -20.30 12.86 -2.93
C THR A 169 -20.55 13.06 -1.44
N LYS A 170 -21.51 13.93 -1.11
CA LYS A 170 -22.07 14.04 0.25
C LYS A 170 -23.48 13.46 0.22
N LYS A 171 -23.68 12.27 0.79
CA LYS A 171 -25.01 11.71 1.05
C LYS A 171 -25.06 11.29 2.52
N TYR A 172 -26.08 11.82 3.21
CA TYR A 172 -26.44 11.48 4.58
C TYR A 172 -27.28 10.21 4.59
#